data_AF-A0A2V3A6Q7-F1
#
_entry.id   AF-A0A2V3A6Q7-F1
#
_cell.length_a   1.000
_cell.length_b   1.000
_cell.length_c   1.000
_cell.angle_alpha   90.00
_cell.angle_beta   90.00
_cell.angle_gamma   90.00
#
_symmetry.space_group_name_H-M   'P 1'
#
loop_
_entity.id
_entity.type
_entity.pdbx_description
1 polymer ?
#
loop_
_entity_poly.entity_id
_entity_poly.type
_entity_poly.pdbx_seq_one_letter_code
_entity_poly.pdbx_strand_id
1 'polypeptide(L)'
;MKFINFFLYSFFLHAIFQLSFFYADDNFRKPLSDYSHSDIVRTIILLIIVFSYFRLALNLFERFKGISTKLKVVITIFSFVVSIFVIGFFLAVYFEGTFNAS
;
A
#
# COMPACT_ATOMS: atom_id res chain seq x y z
N MET A 1 -0.76 -24.27 -2.26
CA MET A 1 -1.49 -23.18 -2.96
C MET A 1 -2.14 -22.17 -2.01
N LYS A 2 -2.90 -22.56 -0.98
CA LYS A 2 -3.59 -21.60 -0.08
C LYS A 2 -2.68 -20.54 0.57
N PHE A 3 -1.47 -20.92 1.00
CA PHE A 3 -0.50 -19.99 1.59
C PHE A 3 0.07 -18.99 0.60
N ILE A 4 0.34 -19.42 -0.64
CA ILE A 4 0.84 -18.53 -1.71
C ILE A 4 -0.26 -17.52 -2.07
N ASN A 5 -1.51 -17.97 -2.21
CA ASN A 5 -2.63 -17.08 -2.49
C ASN A 5 -2.85 -16.06 -1.34
N PHE A 6 -2.68 -16.51 -0.09
CA PHE A 6 -2.74 -15.63 1.08
C PHE A 6 -1.63 -14.58 1.04
N PHE A 7 -0.38 -15.01 0.82
CA PHE A 7 0.77 -14.12 0.70
C PHE A 7 0.59 -13.10 -0.42
N LEU A 8 0.25 -13.54 -1.64
CA LEU A 8 0.07 -12.64 -2.78
C LEU A 8 -1.04 -11.63 -2.54
N TYR A 9 -2.17 -12.08 -1.97
CA TYR A 9 -3.27 -11.18 -1.63
C TYR A 9 -2.86 -10.11 -0.62
N SER A 10 -2.19 -10.52 0.48
CA SER A 10 -1.66 -9.58 1.48
C SER A 10 -0.61 -8.65 0.88
N PHE A 11 0.30 -9.18 0.06
CA PHE A 11 1.35 -8.41 -0.61
C PHE A 11 0.76 -7.29 -1.48
N PHE A 12 -0.17 -7.60 -2.39
CA PHE A 12 -0.77 -6.59 -3.24
C PHE A 12 -1.59 -5.57 -2.45
N LEU A 13 -2.29 -6.03 -1.40
CA LEU A 13 -3.04 -5.14 -0.52
C LEU A 13 -2.11 -4.13 0.18
N HIS A 14 -0.98 -4.58 0.72
CA HIS A 14 0.02 -3.71 1.35
C HIS A 14 0.77 -2.83 0.34
N ALA A 15 1.07 -3.34 -0.86
CA ALA A 15 1.72 -2.58 -1.92
C ALA A 15 0.86 -1.40 -2.39
N ILE A 16 -0.44 -1.60 -2.62
CA ILE A 16 -1.38 -0.52 -2.99
C ILE A 16 -1.45 0.53 -1.87
N PHE A 17 -1.53 0.08 -0.63
CA PHE A 17 -1.54 0.98 0.53
C PHE A 17 -0.26 1.80 0.64
N GLN A 18 0.91 1.19 0.47
CA GLN A 18 2.20 1.88 0.50
C GLN A 18 2.33 2.88 -0.65
N LEU A 19 1.93 2.52 -1.87
CA LEU A 19 1.88 3.45 -3.00
C LEU A 19 0.98 4.66 -2.71
N SER A 20 -0.15 4.45 -2.03
CA SER A 20 -1.02 5.56 -1.65
C SER A 20 -0.36 6.51 -0.64
N PHE A 21 0.49 5.99 0.26
CA PHE A 21 1.28 6.80 1.18
C PHE A 21 2.35 7.62 0.45
N PHE A 22 3.11 7.02 -0.46
CA PHE A 22 4.10 7.75 -1.26
C PHE A 22 3.45 8.81 -2.14
N TYR A 23 2.33 8.49 -2.77
CA TYR A 23 1.55 9.46 -3.53
C TYR A 23 1.11 10.63 -2.65
N ALA A 24 0.66 10.35 -1.43
CA ALA A 24 0.24 11.38 -0.51
C ALA A 24 1.41 12.29 -0.09
N ASP A 25 2.55 11.70 0.27
CA ASP A 25 3.76 12.43 0.66
C ASP A 25 4.27 13.36 -0.45
N ASP A 26 4.20 12.92 -1.70
CA ASP A 26 4.67 13.71 -2.84
C ASP A 26 3.69 14.84 -3.22
N ASN A 27 2.38 14.61 -3.08
CA ASN A 27 1.35 15.53 -3.58
C ASN A 27 0.78 16.49 -2.52
N PHE A 28 0.95 16.21 -1.23
CA PHE A 28 0.31 16.97 -0.13
C PHE A 28 1.31 17.60 0.85
N ARG A 29 2.36 18.25 0.31
CA ARG A 29 3.38 18.96 1.13
C ARG A 29 3.01 20.40 1.51
N LYS A 30 1.92 20.93 0.95
CA LYS A 30 1.45 22.30 1.18
C LYS A 30 0.45 22.37 2.33
N PRO A 31 0.26 23.53 2.99
CA PRO A 31 -0.74 23.65 4.04
C PRO A 31 -2.16 23.49 3.48
N LEU A 32 -3.08 23.02 4.34
CA LEU A 32 -4.50 22.79 3.97
C LEU A 32 -5.20 24.03 3.44
N SER A 33 -4.77 25.24 3.84
CA SER A 33 -5.28 26.52 3.32
C SER A 33 -5.09 26.67 1.82
N ASP A 34 -4.10 25.99 1.25
CA ASP A 34 -3.65 26.17 -0.14
C ASP A 34 -4.12 25.01 -1.04
N TYR A 35 -5.06 24.21 -0.54
CA TYR A 35 -5.62 23.08 -1.29
C TYR A 35 -6.57 23.61 -2.35
N SER A 36 -6.27 23.25 -3.60
CA SER A 36 -7.19 23.47 -4.70
C SER A 36 -8.31 22.41 -4.68
N HIS A 37 -9.35 22.61 -5.49
CA HIS A 37 -10.44 21.65 -5.61
C HIS A 37 -9.95 20.25 -6.02
N SER A 38 -8.94 20.16 -6.89
CA SER A 38 -8.37 18.88 -7.33
C SER A 38 -7.62 18.16 -6.20
N ASP A 39 -6.97 18.90 -5.30
CA ASP A 39 -6.27 18.34 -4.13
C ASP A 39 -7.27 17.73 -3.13
N ILE A 40 -8.41 18.40 -2.93
CA ILE A 40 -9.50 17.89 -2.09
C ILE A 40 -10.03 16.57 -2.65
N VAL A 41 -10.29 16.50 -3.96
CA VAL A 41 -10.76 15.27 -4.62
C VAL A 41 -9.73 14.13 -4.48
N ARG A 42 -8.45 14.40 -4.73
CA ARG A 42 -7.36 13.42 -4.56
C ARG A 42 -7.27 12.92 -3.10
N THR A 43 -7.43 13.81 -2.13
CA THR A 43 -7.46 13.46 -0.70
C THR A 43 -8.63 12.53 -0.37
N ILE A 44 -9.83 12.82 -0.90
CA ILE A 44 -11.01 11.95 -0.71
C ILE A 44 -10.76 10.56 -1.31
N ILE A 45 -10.17 10.48 -2.51
CA ILE A 45 -9.81 9.21 -3.14
C ILE A 45 -8.83 8.42 -2.27
N LEU A 46 -7.81 9.06 -1.73
CA LEU A 46 -6.88 8.41 -0.80
C LEU A 46 -7.57 7.89 0.46
N LEU A 47 -8.48 8.67 1.05
CA LEU A 47 -9.25 8.24 2.20
C LEU A 47 -10.10 6.99 1.89
N ILE A 48 -10.70 6.92 0.71
CA ILE A 48 -11.45 5.74 0.24
C ILE A 48 -10.51 4.53 0.10
N ILE A 49 -9.31 4.71 -0.45
CA ILE A 49 -8.31 3.64 -0.58
C ILE A 49 -7.88 3.13 0.81
N VAL A 50 -7.55 4.04 1.73
CA VAL A 50 -7.13 3.69 3.11
C VAL A 50 -8.25 2.96 3.85
N PHE A 51 -9.49 3.46 3.76
CA PHE A 51 -10.64 2.80 4.39
C PHE A 51 -10.88 1.40 3.79
N SER A 52 -10.79 1.27 2.47
CA SER A 52 -10.92 -0.01 1.77
C SER A 52 -9.83 -0.99 2.20
N TYR A 53 -8.59 -0.51 2.37
CA TYR A 53 -7.48 -1.31 2.88
C TYR A 53 -7.79 -1.90 4.25
N PHE A 54 -8.22 -1.09 5.22
CA PHE A 54 -8.54 -1.59 6.57
C PHE A 54 -9.67 -2.63 6.53
N ARG A 55 -10.71 -2.39 5.75
CA ARG A 55 -11.80 -3.35 5.57
C ARG A 55 -11.32 -4.68 4.97
N LEU A 56 -10.50 -4.63 3.93
CA LEU A 56 -9.96 -5.82 3.27
C LEU A 56 -8.95 -6.56 4.17
N ALA A 57 -8.16 -5.83 4.95
CA ALA A 57 -7.21 -6.41 5.91
C ALA A 57 -7.92 -7.16 7.04
N LEU A 58 -9.05 -6.64 7.54
CA LEU A 58 -9.90 -7.35 8.51
C LEU A 58 -10.52 -8.61 7.89
N ASN A 59 -11.06 -8.50 6.68
CA ASN A 59 -11.66 -9.63 5.95
C ASN A 59 -10.62 -10.72 5.56
N LEU A 60 -9.33 -10.37 5.54
CA LEU A 60 -8.23 -11.26 5.19
C LEU A 60 -8.19 -12.52 6.09
N PHE A 61 -8.54 -12.35 7.37
CA PHE A 61 -8.62 -13.45 8.32
C PHE A 61 -9.82 -14.36 8.09
N GLU A 62 -10.96 -13.81 7.68
CA GLU A 62 -12.18 -14.56 7.41
C GLU A 62 -12.14 -15.29 6.07
N ARG A 63 -11.49 -14.69 5.06
CA ARG A 63 -11.42 -15.22 3.69
C ARG A 63 -10.62 -16.51 3.57
N PHE A 64 -9.56 -16.65 4.37
CA PHE A 64 -8.65 -17.79 4.31
C PHE A 64 -8.81 -18.73 5.50
N LYS A 65 -10.00 -19.33 5.64
CA LYS A 65 -10.27 -20.39 6.62
C LYS A 65 -9.40 -21.61 6.30
N GLY A 66 -8.67 -22.11 7.31
CA GLY A 66 -7.72 -23.23 7.16
C GLY A 66 -6.23 -22.85 7.26
N ILE A 67 -5.90 -21.57 7.41
CA ILE A 67 -4.57 -21.12 7.84
C ILE A 67 -4.67 -20.73 9.31
N SER A 68 -3.73 -21.19 10.15
CA SER A 68 -3.71 -20.85 11.57
C SER A 68 -3.52 -19.34 11.77
N THR A 69 -4.15 -18.77 12.80
CA THR A 69 -4.10 -17.32 13.08
C THR A 69 -2.66 -16.82 13.24
N LYS A 70 -1.80 -17.58 13.92
CA LYS A 70 -0.38 -17.25 14.08
C LYS A 70 0.31 -17.12 12.72
N LEU A 71 0.09 -18.09 11.83
CA LEU A 71 0.72 -18.07 10.51
C LEU A 71 0.16 -16.95 9.62
N LYS A 72 -1.14 -16.63 9.74
CA LYS A 72 -1.72 -15.45 9.07
C LYS A 72 -1.02 -14.17 9.49
N VAL A 73 -0.83 -13.95 10.80
CA VAL A 73 -0.13 -12.77 11.32
C VAL A 73 1.30 -12.71 10.78
N VAL A 74 2.04 -13.82 10.81
CA VAL A 74 3.42 -13.87 10.28
C VAL A 74 3.45 -13.54 8.79
N ILE A 75 2.58 -14.16 7.97
CA ILE A 75 2.57 -13.91 6.54
C ILE A 75 2.14 -12.47 6.24
N THR A 76 1.18 -11.91 6.97
CA THR A 76 0.76 -10.50 6.82
C THR A 76 1.94 -9.56 7.10
N ILE A 77 2.61 -9.70 8.25
CA ILE A 77 3.78 -8.87 8.62
C ILE A 77 4.89 -9.04 7.57
N PHE A 78 5.20 -10.28 7.18
CA PHE A 78 6.22 -10.54 6.17
C PHE A 78 5.87 -9.91 4.83
N SER A 79 4.63 -10.06 4.36
CA SER A 79 4.18 -9.46 3.10
C SER A 79 4.20 -7.93 3.12
N PHE A 80 3.91 -7.31 4.27
CA PHE A 80 4.01 -5.87 4.46
C PHE A 80 5.46 -5.40 4.36
N VAL A 81 6.40 -6.09 5.00
CA VAL A 81 7.83 -5.75 4.93
C VAL A 81 8.37 -5.94 3.51
N VAL A 82 8.04 -7.06 2.86
CA VAL A 82 8.47 -7.33 1.47
C VAL A 82 7.92 -6.28 0.52
N SER A 83 6.66 -5.85 0.68
CA SER A 83 6.12 -4.80 -0.20
C SER A 83 6.83 -3.46 -0.01
N ILE A 84 7.28 -3.10 1.20
CA ILE A 84 8.10 -1.88 1.42
C ILE A 84 9.37 -1.95 0.59
N PHE A 85 10.10 -3.06 0.68
CA PHE A 85 11.36 -3.22 -0.05
C PHE A 85 11.15 -3.19 -1.56
N VAL A 86 10.11 -3.85 -2.06
CA VAL A 86 9.81 -3.90 -3.50
C VAL A 86 9.40 -2.53 -4.03
N ILE A 87 8.48 -1.83 -3.35
CA ILE A 87 8.06 -0.50 -3.75
C ILE A 87 9.22 0.50 -3.63
N GLY A 88 9.99 0.44 -2.55
CA GLY A 88 11.18 1.27 -2.35
C GLY A 88 12.22 1.05 -3.46
N PHE A 89 12.46 -0.19 -3.86
CA PHE A 89 13.34 -0.51 -4.99
C PHE A 89 12.83 0.09 -6.30
N PHE A 90 11.54 -0.07 -6.64
CA PHE A 90 10.98 0.51 -7.85
C PHE A 90 11.04 2.03 -7.87
N LEU A 91 10.78 2.68 -6.74
CA LEU A 91 10.90 4.14 -6.62
C LEU A 91 12.36 4.58 -6.77
N ALA A 92 13.32 3.87 -6.15
CA ALA A 92 14.74 4.19 -6.29
C ALA A 92 15.20 4.11 -7.75
N VAL A 93 14.82 3.03 -8.47
CA VAL A 93 15.12 2.87 -9.90
C VAL A 93 14.47 3.97 -10.75
N TYR A 94 13.21 4.33 -10.45
CA TYR A 94 12.50 5.40 -11.15
C TYR A 94 13.24 6.74 -11.00
N PHE A 95 13.61 7.11 -9.78
CA PHE A 95 14.31 8.37 -9.52
C PHE A 95 15.72 8.38 -10.13
N GLU A 96 16.50 7.31 -9.99
CA GLU A 96 17.84 7.21 -10.59
C GLU A 96 17.79 7.31 -12.12
N GLY A 97 16.80 6.69 -12.76
CA GLY A 97 16.57 6.81 -14.19
C GLY A 97 16.22 8.22 -14.64
N THR A 98 15.47 8.98 -13.84
CA THR A 98 15.14 10.38 -14.15
C THR A 98 16.32 11.33 -14.00
N PHE A 99 17.20 11.14 -13.00
CA PHE A 99 18.38 11.99 -12.80
C PHE A 99 19.47 11.79 -13.87
N ASN A 100 19.56 10.59 -14.45
CA ASN A 100 20.54 10.30 -15.51
C ASN A 100 20.04 10.67 -16.91
N ALA A 101 18.78 11.09 -17.07
CA ALA A 101 18.18 11.49 -18.34
C ALA A 101 18.05 13.02 -18.52
N SER A 102 18.38 13.80 -17.49
CA SER A 102 18.39 15.28 -17.46
C SER A 102 19.80 15.84 -17.56
#